data_AF-A0A544UCV0-F1
#
_entry.id   AF-A0A544UCV0-F1
#
_cell.length_a   1.000
_cell.length_b   1.000
_cell.length_c   1.000
_cell.angle_alpha   90.00
_cell.angle_beta   90.00
_cell.angle_gamma   90.00
#
_symmetry.space_group_name_H-M   'P 1'
#
loop_
_entity.id
_entity.type
_entity.pdbx_description
1 polymer ?
#
loop_
_entity_poly.entity_id
_entity_poly.type
_entity_poly.pdbx_seq_one_letter_code
_entity_poly.pdbx_strand_id
1 'polypeptide(L)'
;MSFGIYGVFIIAGILAVQFFFSTRNNIYWGAILPVAYIVFLTWLSVTNHIESNMGFILYLLLGILFLCAEWNGGRKYLHEKRKKELDKMKTHDMK
;
A
#
# COMPACT_ATOMS: atom_id res chain seq x y z
N MET A 1 -8.79 6.82 24.79
CA MET A 1 -8.43 7.86 23.80
C MET A 1 -9.56 7.90 22.77
N SER A 2 -10.46 8.88 22.83
CA SER A 2 -11.66 8.90 21.99
C SER A 2 -11.28 9.29 20.56
N PHE A 3 -11.23 8.32 19.65
CA PHE A 3 -11.06 8.55 18.21
C PHE A 3 -12.35 9.14 17.64
N GLY A 4 -12.59 10.44 17.90
CA GLY A 4 -13.69 11.18 17.29
C GLY A 4 -13.48 11.39 15.79
N ILE A 5 -14.37 12.15 15.15
CA ILE A 5 -14.38 12.48 13.71
C ILE A 5 -13.00 12.94 13.19
N TYR A 6 -12.20 13.60 14.03
CA TYR A 6 -10.82 13.99 13.74
C TYR A 6 -9.89 12.81 13.39
N GLY A 7 -10.06 11.65 14.03
CA GLY A 7 -9.27 10.45 13.72
C GLY A 7 -9.55 9.90 12.31
N VAL A 8 -10.81 9.98 11.87
CA VAL A 8 -11.22 9.53 10.53
C VAL A 8 -10.62 10.42 9.44
N PHE A 9 -10.57 11.74 9.65
CA PHE A 9 -9.92 12.68 8.72
C PHE A 9 -8.40 12.48 8.63
N ILE A 10 -7.76 12.16 9.75
CA ILE A 10 -6.32 11.86 9.77
C ILE A 10 -6.04 10.57 8.98
N ILE A 11 -6.83 9.52 9.18
CA ILE A 11 -6.70 8.26 8.43
C ILE A 11 -6.98 8.47 6.95
N ALA A 12 -8.02 9.24 6.60
CA ALA A 12 -8.34 9.58 5.21
C ALA A 12 -7.23 10.41 4.55
N GLY A 13 -6.62 11.35 5.28
CA GLY A 13 -5.47 12.12 4.81
C GLY A 13 -4.25 11.24 4.55
N ILE A 14 -3.95 10.30 5.45
CA ILE A 14 -2.86 9.33 5.27
C ILE A 14 -3.13 8.43 4.05
N LEU A 15 -4.36 7.95 3.87
CA LEU A 15 -4.77 7.14 2.71
C LEU A 15 -4.70 7.94 1.39
N ALA A 16 -5.09 9.21 1.40
CA ALA A 16 -5.01 10.09 0.23
C ALA A 16 -3.55 10.34 -0.17
N VAL A 17 -2.68 10.60 0.81
CA VAL A 17 -1.24 10.77 0.59
C VAL A 17 -0.62 9.47 0.08
N GLN A 18 -0.99 8.33 0.65
CA GLN A 18 -0.56 7.00 0.24
C GLN A 18 -0.97 6.67 -1.21
N PHE A 19 -2.22 6.97 -1.59
CA PHE A 19 -2.73 6.76 -2.95
C PHE A 19 -2.06 7.71 -3.96
N PHE A 20 -1.89 8.98 -3.58
CA PHE A 20 -1.21 9.99 -4.38
C PHE A 20 0.25 9.60 -4.67
N PHE A 21 0.91 9.00 -3.69
CA PHE A 21 2.28 8.54 -3.85
C PHE A 21 2.37 7.25 -4.66
N SER A 22 1.46 6.28 -4.46
CA SER A 22 1.38 5.05 -5.27
C SER A 22 1.18 5.31 -6.78
N THR A 23 0.51 6.42 -7.11
CA THR A 23 0.23 6.82 -8.51
C THR A 23 1.45 7.48 -9.18
N ARG A 24 2.46 7.95 -8.42
CA ARG A 24 3.64 8.59 -8.99
C ARG A 24 4.69 7.56 -9.44
N ASN A 25 5.39 7.89 -10.52
CA ASN A 25 6.32 7.06 -11.32
C ASN A 25 7.40 6.25 -10.56
N ASN A 26 7.58 6.45 -9.25
CA ASN A 26 8.67 5.84 -8.50
C ASN A 26 8.21 4.65 -7.66
N ILE A 27 8.84 3.49 -7.87
CA ILE A 27 8.61 2.23 -7.15
C ILE A 27 8.63 2.44 -5.62
N TYR A 28 9.53 3.28 -5.11
CA TYR A 28 9.69 3.50 -3.68
C TYR A 28 8.45 4.07 -2.97
N TRP A 29 7.51 4.69 -3.70
CA TRP A 29 6.29 5.21 -3.09
C TRP A 29 5.27 4.12 -2.71
N GLY A 30 5.31 2.96 -3.35
CA GLY A 30 4.50 1.80 -2.93
C GLY A 30 5.00 1.18 -1.63
N ALA A 31 6.29 1.34 -1.32
CA ALA A 31 6.91 0.82 -0.10
C ALA A 31 6.51 1.60 1.17
N ILE A 32 5.84 2.74 1.04
CA ILE A 32 5.33 3.52 2.19
C ILE A 32 4.29 2.72 3.00
N LEU A 33 3.48 1.89 2.33
CA LEU A 33 2.45 1.05 2.92
C LEU A 33 3.03 -0.05 3.82
N PRO A 34 3.97 -0.90 3.32
CA PRO A 34 4.71 -1.83 4.16
C PRO A 34 5.37 -1.17 5.37
N VAL A 35 5.97 0.01 5.19
CA VAL A 35 6.64 0.74 6.28
C VAL A 35 5.64 1.22 7.32
N ALA A 36 4.53 1.83 6.90
CA ALA A 36 3.46 2.27 7.82
C ALA A 36 2.83 1.09 8.57
N TYR A 37 2.66 -0.05 7.89
CA TYR A 37 2.15 -1.28 8.50
C TYR A 37 3.07 -1.81 9.60
N ILE A 38 4.40 -1.81 9.36
CA ILE A 38 5.39 -2.21 10.37
C ILE A 38 5.31 -1.28 11.59
N VAL A 39 5.30 0.04 11.37
CA VAL A 39 5.21 1.02 12.48
C VAL A 39 3.93 0.82 13.29
N PHE A 40 2.80 0.58 12.63
CA PHE A 40 1.52 0.33 13.30
C PHE A 40 1.53 -0.96 14.13
N LEU A 41 2.06 -2.05 13.57
CA LEU A 41 2.22 -3.31 14.30
C LEU A 41 3.14 -3.16 15.50
N THR A 42 4.29 -2.50 15.34
CA THR A 42 5.23 -2.23 16.43
C THR A 42 4.57 -1.42 17.54
N TRP A 43 3.76 -0.40 17.20
CA TRP A 43 2.99 0.36 18.18
C TRP A 43 1.98 -0.52 18.94
N LEU A 44 1.27 -1.40 18.23
CA LEU A 44 0.30 -2.33 18.84
C LEU A 44 0.99 -3.29 19.82
N SER A 45 2.18 -3.76 19.46
CA SER A 45 3.01 -4.63 20.31
C SER A 45 3.51 -3.89 21.56
N VAL A 46 4.00 -2.65 21.42
CA VAL A 46 4.44 -1.82 22.57
C VAL A 46 3.30 -1.47 23.51
N THR A 47 2.07 -1.34 23.00
CA THR A 47 0.86 -1.08 23.82
C THR A 47 0.30 -2.36 24.47
N ASN A 48 1.05 -3.48 24.45
CA ASN A 48 0.66 -4.80 24.94
C ASN A 48 -0.70 -5.29 24.40
N HIS A 49 -1.15 -4.80 23.24
CA HIS A 49 -2.35 -5.33 22.59
C HIS A 49 -2.11 -6.69 21.93
N ILE A 50 -0.84 -7.09 21.80
CA ILE A 50 -0.44 -8.40 21.32
C ILE A 50 0.34 -9.07 22.45
N GLU A 51 -0.32 -9.93 23.21
CA GLU A 51 0.29 -10.61 24.35
C GLU A 51 1.26 -11.73 23.94
N SER A 52 1.16 -12.21 22.69
CA SER A 52 1.99 -13.30 22.17
C SER A 52 2.98 -12.79 21.11
N ASN A 53 4.28 -12.90 21.41
CA ASN A 53 5.36 -12.63 20.45
C ASN A 53 5.22 -13.44 19.16
N MET A 54 4.71 -14.67 19.26
CA MET A 54 4.49 -15.54 18.10
C MET A 54 3.34 -15.02 17.22
N GLY A 55 2.27 -14.49 17.85
CA GLY A 55 1.19 -13.82 17.15
C GLY A 55 1.67 -12.58 16.38
N PHE A 56 2.50 -11.74 17.03
CA PHE A 56 3.10 -10.56 16.38
C PHE A 56 3.88 -10.93 15.12
N ILE A 57 4.77 -11.93 15.20
CA ILE A 57 5.58 -12.38 14.06
C ILE A 57 4.69 -12.89 12.93
N LEU A 58 3.67 -13.67 13.24
CA LEU A 58 2.74 -14.20 12.23
C LEU A 58 1.96 -13.08 11.53
N TYR A 59 1.42 -12.11 12.27
CA TYR A 59 0.71 -10.98 11.69
C TYR A 59 1.62 -10.12 10.81
N LEU A 60 2.84 -9.85 11.27
CA LEU A 60 3.82 -9.08 10.52
C LEU A 60 4.17 -9.77 9.19
N LEU A 61 4.47 -11.06 9.24
CA LEU A 61 4.87 -11.83 8.06
C LEU A 61 3.71 -11.95 7.07
N LEU A 62 2.50 -12.26 7.54
CA LEU A 62 1.31 -12.37 6.71
C LEU A 62 0.96 -11.02 6.03
N GLY A 63 0.95 -9.93 6.80
CA GLY A 63 0.56 -8.62 6.28
C GLY A 63 1.54 -8.05 5.27
N ILE A 64 2.85 -8.20 5.49
CA ILE A 64 3.87 -7.78 4.52
C ILE A 64 3.74 -8.59 3.22
N LEU A 65 3.53 -9.91 3.33
CA LEU A 65 3.43 -10.79 2.16
C LEU A 65 2.21 -10.42 1.31
N PHE A 66 1.08 -10.11 1.96
CA PHE A 66 -0.13 -9.65 1.29
C PHE A 66 0.04 -8.28 0.63
N LEU A 67 0.62 -7.31 1.34
CA LEU A 67 0.89 -5.97 0.81
C LEU A 67 1.83 -5.99 -0.40
N CYS A 68 2.87 -6.82 -0.36
CA CYS A 68 3.78 -7.03 -1.48
C CYS A 68 3.07 -7.67 -2.69
N ALA A 69 2.20 -8.65 -2.44
CA ALA A 69 1.43 -9.30 -3.51
C ALA A 69 0.46 -8.32 -4.20
N GLU A 70 -0.32 -7.57 -3.42
CA GLU A 70 -1.25 -6.55 -3.96
C GLU A 70 -0.49 -5.47 -4.73
N TRP A 71 0.63 -5.00 -4.19
CA TRP A 71 1.43 -3.98 -4.84
C TRP A 71 1.98 -4.45 -6.19
N ASN A 72 2.53 -5.67 -6.25
CA ASN A 72 3.01 -6.27 -7.49
C ASN A 72 1.87 -6.46 -8.51
N GLY A 73 0.68 -6.89 -8.04
CA GLY A 73 -0.52 -7.03 -8.86
C GLY A 73 -0.98 -5.69 -9.46
N GLY A 74 -1.08 -4.65 -8.64
CA GLY A 74 -1.48 -3.30 -9.09
C GLY A 74 -0.49 -2.70 -10.10
N ARG A 75 0.82 -2.93 -9.90
CA ARG A 75 1.87 -2.52 -10.84
C ARG A 75 1.75 -3.23 -12.17
N LYS A 76 1.54 -4.55 -12.15
CA LYS A 76 1.37 -5.36 -13.37
C LYS A 76 0.15 -4.88 -14.16
N TYR A 77 -0.98 -4.63 -13.49
CA TYR A 77 -2.18 -4.08 -14.13
C TYR A 77 -1.91 -2.74 -14.82
N LEU A 78 -1.21 -1.81 -14.15
CA LEU A 78 -0.89 -0.50 -14.72
C LEU A 78 0.05 -0.60 -15.93
N HIS A 79 1.00 -1.53 -15.89
CA HIS A 79 1.91 -1.82 -16.99
C HIS A 79 1.18 -2.38 -18.22
N GLU A 80 0.29 -3.35 -18.00
CA GLU A 80 -0.54 -3.94 -19.05
C GLU A 80 -1.48 -2.91 -19.68
N LYS A 81 -2.09 -2.04 -18.87
CA LYS A 81 -2.94 -0.95 -19.37
C LYS A 81 -2.15 0.02 -20.24
N ARG A 82 -0.97 0.45 -19.78
CA ARG A 82 -0.09 1.34 -20.55
C ARG A 82 0.36 0.70 -21.87
N LYS A 83 0.68 -0.60 -21.86
CA LYS A 83 1.07 -1.34 -23.06
C LYS A 83 -0.07 -1.42 -24.07
N LYS A 84 -1.30 -1.67 -23.63
CA LYS A 84 -2.49 -1.66 -24.50
C LYS A 84 -2.77 -0.29 -25.10
N GLU A 85 -2.63 0.78 -24.33
CA GLU A 85 -2.77 2.15 -24.86
C GLU A 85 -1.67 2.47 -25.90
N LEU A 86 -0.43 2.04 -25.65
CA LEU A 86 0.68 2.22 -26.60
C LEU A 86 0.44 1.47 -27.93
N ASP A 87 -0.10 0.26 -27.85
CA ASP A 87 -0.41 -0.57 -29.02
C ASP A 87 -1.55 0.02 -29.87
N LYS A 88 -2.56 0.60 -29.20
CA LYS A 88 -3.62 1.39 -29.84
C LYS A 88 -3.07 2.61 -30.58
N MET A 89 -2.12 3.31 -29.98
CA MET A 89 -1.48 4.47 -30.62
C MET A 89 -0.65 4.05 -31.85
N LYS A 90 0.14 2.97 -31.74
CA LYS A 90 0.90 2.42 -32.89
C LYS A 90 0.00 2.00 -34.06
N THR A 91 -1.14 1.36 -33.78
CA THR A 91 -2.07 0.92 -34.83
C THR A 91 -2.78 2.08 -35.53
N HIS A 92 -2.96 3.21 -34.85
CA HIS A 92 -3.48 4.43 -35.46
C HIS A 92 -2.41 5.21 -36.25
N ASP A 93 -1.14 5.14 -35.86
CA ASP A 93 -0.03 5.86 -36.49
C ASP A 93 0.50 5.15 -37.76
N MET A 94 0.31 3.84 -37.87
CA MET A 94 0.67 3.04 -39.05
C MET A 94 -0.37 3.09 -40.19
N LYS A 95 -1.43 3.90 -40.05
CA LYS A 95 -2.54 4.00 -41.01
C LYS A 95 -2.61 5.39 -41.60
#